data_AF-A0A411X2J0-F1
#
_entry.id   AF-A0A411X2J0-F1
#
_cell.length_a   1.000
_cell.length_b   1.000
_cell.length_c   1.000
_cell.angle_alpha   90.00
_cell.angle_beta   90.00
_cell.angle_gamma   90.00
#
_symmetry.space_group_name_H-M   'P 1'
#
loop_
_entity.id
_entity.type
_entity.pdbx_description
1 polymer ?
#
loop_
_entity_poly.entity_id
_entity_poly.type
_entity_poly.pdbx_seq_one_letter_code
_entity_poly.pdbx_strand_id
1 'polypeptide(L)'
;MTALAFDQPDLGARLASLGDEQLDDAAFGIIGFDDATVVRRYNRFESQAAGLAPHSVLGQPLFASVAPCMNNFMVAQRFEDAQAEGTALDATIPYVLTLRMRPTKVLLRLLAEPGAATRYVLVQRQP
;
A
#
# COMPACT_ATOMS: atom_id res chain seq x y z
N MET A 1 22.83 3.25 -4.71
CA MET A 1 21.62 2.50 -4.29
C MET A 1 20.61 2.61 -5.41
N THR A 2 20.10 1.49 -5.93
CA THR A 2 19.10 1.51 -7.01
C THR A 2 17.78 2.01 -6.44
N ALA A 3 17.26 3.12 -6.98
CA ALA A 3 15.98 3.66 -6.58
C ALA A 3 14.86 2.66 -6.89
N LEU A 4 13.89 2.53 -5.99
CA LEU A 4 12.68 1.74 -6.23
C LEU A 4 11.83 2.43 -7.31
N ALA A 5 11.44 1.69 -8.34
CA ALA A 5 10.50 2.15 -9.35
C ALA A 5 9.12 1.54 -9.10
N PHE A 6 8.06 2.34 -9.28
CA PHE A 6 6.69 1.94 -8.96
C PHE A 6 6.18 0.77 -9.82
N ASP A 7 6.63 0.71 -11.07
CA ASP A 7 6.24 -0.24 -12.11
C ASP A 7 7.23 -1.40 -12.27
N GLN A 8 8.27 -1.48 -11.42
CA GLN A 8 9.27 -2.54 -11.54
C GLN A 8 8.63 -3.93 -11.31
N PRO A 9 9.10 -4.96 -12.02
CA PRO A 9 8.68 -6.34 -11.74
C PRO A 9 9.13 -6.79 -10.35
N ASP A 10 8.43 -7.77 -9.79
CA ASP A 10 8.77 -8.40 -8.50
C ASP A 10 8.90 -7.42 -7.33
N LEU A 11 8.21 -6.27 -7.41
CA LEU A 11 8.29 -5.22 -6.41
C LEU A 11 7.85 -5.71 -5.03
N GLY A 12 6.83 -6.56 -4.93
CA GLY A 12 6.36 -7.13 -3.66
C GLY A 12 7.46 -7.90 -2.92
N ALA A 13 8.16 -8.79 -3.62
CA ALA A 13 9.29 -9.55 -3.06
C ALA A 13 10.45 -8.62 -2.67
N ARG A 14 10.73 -7.60 -3.49
CA ARG A 14 11.76 -6.61 -3.17
C ARG A 14 11.42 -5.85 -1.90
N LEU A 15 10.20 -5.34 -1.75
CA LEU A 15 9.75 -4.60 -0.57
C LEU A 15 9.86 -5.45 0.70
N ALA A 16 9.48 -6.73 0.63
CA ALA A 16 9.61 -7.65 1.76
C ALA A 16 11.06 -7.87 2.22
N SER A 17 12.04 -7.70 1.33
CA SER A 17 13.48 -7.82 1.64
C SER A 17 14.12 -6.55 2.20
N LEU A 18 13.42 -5.42 2.15
CA LEU A 18 13.96 -4.11 2.52
C LEU A 18 13.55 -3.73 3.96
N GLY A 19 14.43 -2.99 4.63
CA GLY A 19 14.12 -2.35 5.92
C GLY A 19 13.32 -1.06 5.73
N ASP A 20 12.64 -0.60 6.79
CA ASP A 20 11.76 0.58 6.75
C ASP A 20 12.50 1.85 6.25
N GLU A 21 13.76 2.05 6.66
CA GLU A 21 14.59 3.18 6.19
C GLU A 21 14.77 3.17 4.66
N GLN A 22 14.86 1.99 4.04
CA GLN A 22 15.01 1.87 2.58
C GLN A 22 13.69 2.10 1.85
N LEU A 23 12.55 1.86 2.53
CA LEU A 23 11.22 2.18 2.00
C LEU A 23 10.96 3.70 2.01
N ASP A 24 11.60 4.42 2.93
CA ASP A 24 11.51 5.89 3.05
C ASP A 24 12.22 6.66 1.92
N ASP A 25 13.06 5.96 1.15
CA ASP A 25 13.73 6.48 -0.05
C ASP A 25 12.87 6.34 -1.32
N ALA A 26 11.74 5.65 -1.24
CA ALA A 26 10.84 5.48 -2.39
C ALA A 26 10.16 6.81 -2.77
N ALA A 27 10.06 7.06 -4.08
CA ALA A 27 9.35 8.22 -4.64
C ALA A 27 7.82 8.01 -4.76
N PHE A 28 7.28 7.04 -4.03
CA PHE A 28 5.85 6.70 -3.99
C PHE A 28 5.47 6.19 -2.59
N GLY A 29 4.17 6.21 -2.30
CA GLY A 29 3.65 5.77 -1.01
C GLY A 29 3.65 4.26 -0.89
N ILE A 30 4.07 3.75 0.26
CA ILE A 30 4.13 2.32 0.55
C ILE A 30 3.36 2.07 1.85
N ILE A 31 2.30 1.28 1.76
CA ILE A 31 1.50 0.83 2.90
C ILE A 31 1.52 -0.69 2.90
N GLY A 32 2.20 -1.29 3.87
CA GLY A 32 2.24 -2.74 4.06
C GLY A 32 1.37 -3.16 5.23
N PHE A 33 0.58 -4.22 5.07
CA PHE A 33 -0.33 -4.73 6.09
C PHE A 33 -0.34 -6.26 6.13
N ASP A 34 -0.72 -6.82 7.28
CA ASP A 34 -0.77 -8.27 7.50
C ASP A 34 -2.11 -8.88 7.06
N ASP A 35 -2.28 -10.18 7.31
CA ASP A 35 -3.50 -10.97 7.04
C ASP A 35 -4.75 -10.39 7.72
N ALA A 36 -4.61 -9.83 8.92
CA ALA A 36 -5.65 -9.15 9.68
C ALA A 36 -5.94 -7.71 9.21
N THR A 37 -5.34 -7.27 8.09
CA THR A 37 -5.46 -5.91 7.53
C THR A 37 -4.86 -4.81 8.41
N VAL A 38 -4.02 -5.18 9.38
CA VAL A 38 -3.35 -4.25 10.28
C VAL A 38 -2.11 -3.69 9.59
N VAL A 39 -1.95 -2.37 9.59
CA VAL A 39 -0.79 -1.71 8.98
C VAL A 39 0.47 -2.05 9.77
N ARG A 40 1.46 -2.63 9.08
CA ARG A 40 2.78 -3.01 9.62
C ARG A 40 3.92 -2.17 9.05
N ARG A 41 3.75 -1.64 7.84
CA ARG A 41 4.75 -0.82 7.14
C ARG A 41 4.08 0.44 6.62
N TYR A 42 4.72 1.58 6.80
CA TYR A 42 4.18 2.86 6.33
C TYR A 42 5.33 3.83 6.10
N ASN A 43 5.62 4.17 4.85
CA ASN A 43 6.81 4.96 4.53
C ASN A 43 6.59 6.48 4.68
N ARG A 44 7.71 7.20 4.75
CA ARG A 44 7.77 8.66 4.89
C ARG A 44 7.06 9.38 3.75
N PHE A 45 7.16 8.90 2.52
CA PHE A 45 6.48 9.52 1.38
C PHE A 45 4.96 9.53 1.56
N GLU A 46 4.37 8.39 1.93
CA GLU A 46 2.94 8.31 2.18
C GLU A 46 2.53 9.14 3.39
N SER A 47 3.33 9.14 4.45
CA SER A 47 3.07 9.95 5.65
C SER A 47 2.96 11.45 5.33
N GLN A 48 3.92 11.98 4.57
CA GLN A 48 3.94 13.39 4.18
C GLN A 48 2.78 13.73 3.25
N ALA A 49 2.52 12.87 2.26
CA ALA A 49 1.50 13.15 1.26
C ALA A 49 0.07 12.92 1.78
N ALA A 50 -0.13 12.01 2.73
CA ALA A 50 -1.41 11.79 3.39
C ALA A 50 -1.66 12.72 4.60
N GLY A 51 -0.60 13.34 5.14
CA GLY A 51 -0.67 14.12 6.37
C GLY A 51 -0.95 13.28 7.61
N LEU A 52 -0.60 11.98 7.58
CA LEU A 52 -0.79 11.05 8.69
C LEU A 52 0.57 10.63 9.23
N ALA A 53 0.79 10.81 10.53
CA ALA A 53 2.05 10.40 11.15
C ALA A 53 2.11 8.87 11.31
N PRO A 54 3.28 8.22 11.16
CA PRO A 54 3.38 6.75 11.21
C PRO A 54 2.86 6.16 12.53
N HIS A 55 3.10 6.82 13.67
CA HIS A 55 2.60 6.36 14.97
C HIS A 55 1.06 6.34 15.08
N SER A 56 0.35 7.11 14.25
CA SER A 56 -1.12 7.13 14.21
C SER A 56 -1.69 6.07 13.27
N VAL A 57 -0.85 5.41 12.48
CA VAL A 57 -1.24 4.50 11.40
C VAL A 57 -0.78 3.07 11.67
N LEU A 58 0.46 2.90 12.14
CA LEU A 58 1.03 1.59 12.46
C LEU A 58 0.21 0.91 13.56
N GLY A 59 -0.12 -0.37 13.36
CA GLY A 59 -0.95 -1.15 14.28
C GLY A 59 -2.46 -0.86 14.16
N GLN A 60 -2.89 0.01 13.25
CA GLN A 60 -4.31 0.27 13.01
C GLN A 60 -4.85 -0.55 11.83
N PRO A 61 -6.15 -0.88 11.80
CA PRO A 61 -6.78 -1.49 10.64
C PRO A 61 -6.77 -0.55 9.43
N LEU A 62 -6.20 -1.01 8.31
CA LEU A 62 -6.07 -0.21 7.09
C LEU A 62 -7.44 0.19 6.55
N PHE A 63 -8.30 -0.78 6.25
CA PHE A 63 -9.58 -0.53 5.58
C PHE A 63 -10.68 -0.04 6.52
N ALA A 64 -10.59 -0.29 7.83
CA ALA A 64 -11.62 0.17 8.77
C ALA A 64 -11.32 1.56 9.36
N SER A 65 -10.04 1.95 9.49
CA SER A 65 -9.67 3.17 10.24
C SER A 65 -8.76 4.10 9.45
N VAL A 66 -7.69 3.60 8.85
CA VAL A 66 -6.68 4.46 8.21
C VAL A 66 -7.15 4.97 6.86
N ALA A 67 -7.68 4.09 6.01
CA ALA A 67 -8.09 4.37 4.64
C ALA A 67 -9.46 3.73 4.33
N PRO A 68 -10.55 4.17 4.98
CA PRO A 68 -11.89 3.62 4.75
C PRO A 68 -12.38 3.83 3.31
N CYS A 69 -11.84 4.82 2.60
CA CYS A 69 -12.13 4.99 1.19
C CYS A 69 -11.63 3.83 0.32
N MET A 70 -10.66 3.03 0.77
CA MET A 70 -10.17 1.83 0.08
C MET A 70 -10.95 0.55 0.47
N ASN A 71 -11.90 0.65 1.40
CA ASN A 71 -12.73 -0.47 1.80
C ASN A 71 -13.88 -0.70 0.81
N ASN A 72 -13.55 -1.21 -0.36
CA ASN A 72 -14.50 -1.51 -1.43
C ASN A 72 -13.99 -2.59 -2.38
N PHE A 73 -14.83 -2.92 -3.37
CA PHE A 73 -14.58 -3.96 -4.35
C PHE A 73 -13.35 -3.73 -5.25
N MET A 74 -12.89 -2.49 -5.40
CA MET A 74 -11.74 -2.17 -6.25
C MET A 74 -10.41 -2.44 -5.54
N VAL A 75 -10.38 -2.41 -4.20
CA VAL A 75 -9.15 -2.51 -3.41
C VAL A 75 -9.24 -3.61 -2.36
N ALA A 76 -9.96 -3.38 -1.25
CA ALA A 76 -10.03 -4.34 -0.15
C ALA A 76 -10.48 -5.74 -0.61
N GLN A 77 -11.54 -5.81 -1.41
CA GLN A 77 -12.06 -7.09 -1.90
C GLN A 77 -11.07 -7.82 -2.81
N ARG A 78 -10.25 -7.10 -3.60
CA ARG A 78 -9.22 -7.74 -4.43
C ARG A 78 -8.20 -8.50 -3.59
N PHE A 79 -7.84 -7.98 -2.41
CA PHE A 79 -6.96 -8.68 -1.49
C PHE A 79 -7.64 -9.88 -0.83
N GLU A 80 -8.92 -9.76 -0.50
CA GLU A 80 -9.73 -10.85 0.06
C GLU A 80 -9.89 -12.00 -0.95
N ASP A 81 -10.24 -11.68 -2.19
CA ASP A 81 -10.39 -12.65 -3.29
C ASP A 81 -9.06 -13.38 -3.55
N ALA A 82 -7.96 -12.64 -3.70
CA ALA A 82 -6.63 -13.23 -3.89
C ALA A 82 -6.20 -14.14 -2.74
N GLN A 83 -6.53 -13.76 -1.50
CA GLN A 83 -6.27 -14.59 -0.32
C GLN A 83 -7.13 -15.86 -0.31
N ALA A 84 -8.42 -15.74 -0.62
CA ALA A 84 -9.36 -16.85 -0.64
C ALA A 84 -9.01 -17.88 -1.74
N GLU A 85 -8.59 -17.39 -2.90
CA GLU A 85 -8.19 -18.20 -4.05
C GLU A 85 -6.74 -18.71 -3.94
N GLY A 86 -5.93 -18.13 -3.04
CA GLY A 86 -4.50 -18.43 -2.93
C GLY A 86 -3.70 -17.99 -4.15
N THR A 87 -4.12 -16.90 -4.80
CA THR A 87 -3.52 -16.36 -6.03
C THR A 87 -2.71 -15.10 -5.74
N ALA A 88 -1.71 -14.83 -6.59
CA ALA A 88 -0.98 -13.57 -6.53
C ALA A 88 -1.83 -12.43 -7.07
N LEU A 89 -1.75 -11.28 -6.42
CA LEU A 89 -2.36 -10.03 -6.85
C LEU A 89 -1.24 -9.06 -7.22
N ASP A 90 -1.19 -8.68 -8.49
CA ASP A 90 -0.42 -7.52 -8.96
C ASP A 90 -1.29 -6.74 -9.95
N ALA A 91 -1.94 -5.70 -9.45
CA ALA A 91 -2.87 -4.90 -10.24
C ALA A 91 -2.64 -3.41 -10.01
N THR A 92 -2.50 -2.66 -11.10
CA THR A 92 -2.45 -1.20 -11.06
C THR A 92 -3.79 -0.61 -11.51
N ILE A 93 -4.41 0.21 -10.67
CA ILE A 93 -5.72 0.81 -10.93
C ILE A 93 -5.69 2.33 -10.69
N PRO A 94 -6.38 3.13 -11.53
CA PRO A 94 -6.62 4.53 -11.23
C PRO A 94 -7.59 4.67 -10.05
N TYR A 95 -7.29 5.61 -9.16
CA TYR A 95 -8.08 5.82 -7.95
C TYR A 95 -8.11 7.29 -7.53
N VAL A 96 -9.05 7.65 -6.66
CA VAL A 96 -9.16 9.00 -6.09
C VAL A 96 -9.14 8.91 -4.58
N LEU A 97 -8.14 9.52 -3.96
CA LEU A 97 -8.06 9.66 -2.50
C LEU A 97 -8.77 10.93 -2.05
N THR A 98 -9.69 10.79 -1.10
CA THR A 98 -10.52 11.89 -0.57
C THR A 98 -10.34 12.12 0.93
N LEU A 99 -9.49 11.32 1.59
CA LEU A 99 -9.34 11.34 3.04
C LEU A 99 -8.55 12.56 3.51
N ARG A 100 -9.17 13.43 4.34
CA ARG A 100 -8.54 14.61 4.98
C ARG A 100 -7.82 15.60 4.05
N MET A 101 -7.96 15.45 2.73
CA MET A 101 -7.31 16.28 1.70
C MET A 101 -8.26 16.54 0.52
N ARG A 102 -7.84 17.40 -0.41
CA ARG A 102 -8.57 17.58 -1.68
C ARG A 102 -8.57 16.26 -2.46
N PRO A 103 -9.68 15.89 -3.14
CA PRO A 103 -9.73 14.72 -4.00
C PRO A 103 -8.51 14.65 -4.94
N THR A 104 -7.65 13.66 -4.73
CA THR A 104 -6.36 13.53 -5.41
C THR A 104 -6.38 12.28 -6.27
N LYS A 105 -6.14 12.43 -7.57
CA LYS A 105 -5.99 11.30 -8.50
C LYS A 105 -4.66 10.62 -8.26
N VAL A 106 -4.70 9.30 -8.10
CA VAL A 106 -3.52 8.46 -7.87
C VAL A 106 -3.62 7.19 -8.71
N LEU A 107 -2.50 6.52 -8.90
CA LEU A 107 -2.47 5.12 -9.28
C LEU A 107 -2.21 4.31 -8.02
N LEU A 108 -3.07 3.32 -7.76
CA LEU A 108 -2.85 2.32 -6.73
C LEU A 108 -2.27 1.08 -7.40
N ARG A 109 -1.19 0.53 -6.85
CA ARG A 109 -0.73 -0.83 -7.19
C ARG A 109 -0.94 -1.73 -6.00
N LEU A 110 -1.75 -2.77 -6.20
CA LEU A 110 -2.12 -3.75 -5.19
C LEU A 110 -1.20 -4.96 -5.35
N LEU A 111 -0.45 -5.28 -4.32
CA LEU A 111 0.52 -6.37 -4.31
C LEU A 111 0.21 -7.36 -3.19
N ALA A 112 -0.05 -8.61 -3.52
CA ALA A 112 -0.11 -9.70 -2.57
C ALA A 112 0.44 -10.98 -3.20
N GLU A 113 1.26 -11.70 -2.44
CA GLU A 113 1.79 -12.99 -2.87
C GLU A 113 1.24 -14.10 -1.95
N PRO A 114 0.87 -15.27 -2.50
CA PRO A 114 0.41 -16.39 -1.69
C PRO A 114 1.48 -16.79 -0.66
N GLY A 115 1.09 -16.86 0.62
CA GLY A 115 2.00 -17.21 1.71
C GLY A 115 2.95 -16.09 2.16
N ALA A 116 2.92 -14.91 1.54
CA ALA A 116 3.66 -13.77 2.06
C ALA A 116 2.99 -13.20 3.31
N ALA A 117 3.81 -12.87 4.32
CA ALA A 117 3.32 -12.30 5.57
C ALA A 117 2.83 -10.84 5.43
N THR A 118 3.16 -10.16 4.33
CA THR A 118 2.82 -8.75 4.12
C THR A 118 2.29 -8.54 2.72
N ARG A 119 1.19 -7.81 2.64
CA ARG A 119 0.54 -7.32 1.42
C ARG A 119 0.74 -5.82 1.35
N TYR A 120 0.77 -5.25 0.15
CA TYR A 120 1.08 -3.85 -0.05
C TYR A 120 0.02 -3.13 -0.90
N VAL A 121 -0.38 -1.95 -0.44
CA VAL A 121 -0.97 -0.91 -1.29
C VAL A 121 0.13 0.11 -1.57
N LEU A 122 0.46 0.29 -2.84
CA LEU A 122 1.37 1.32 -3.29
C LEU A 122 0.58 2.48 -3.86
N VAL A 123 1.02 3.71 -3.58
CA VAL A 123 0.32 4.93 -3.97
C VAL A 123 1.25 5.81 -4.79
N GLN A 124 1.03 5.86 -6.11
CA GLN A 124 1.71 6.80 -6.98
C GLN A 124 0.81 8.01 -7.21
N ARG A 125 1.26 9.16 -6.70
CA ARG A 125 0.60 10.45 -6.97
C ARG A 125 1.16 11.00 -8.27
N GLN A 126 0.29 11.42 -9.18
CA GLN A 126 0.74 12.18 -10.34
C GLN A 126 1.14 13.59 -9.88
N PRO A 127 2.29 14.12 -10.36
CA PRO A 127 2.72 15.49 -10.04
C PRO A 127 1.76 16.55 -10.60
#